data_AF-A0A2V1CPN6-F1
#
_entry.id   AF-A0A2V1CPN6-F1
#
_cell.length_a   1.000
_cell.length_b   1.000
_cell.length_c   1.000
_cell.angle_alpha   90.00
_cell.angle_beta   90.00
_cell.angle_gamma   90.00
#
_symmetry.space_group_name_H-M   'P 1'
#
loop_
_entity.id
_entity.type
_entity.pdbx_description
1 polymer ?
#
loop_
_entity_poly.entity_id
_entity_poly.type
_entity_poly.pdbx_seq_one_letter_code
_entity_poly.pdbx_strand_id
1 'polypeptide(L)'
;MTCRKLSRPTMSGLPCVRCIITDAPLYREQDAPFQLFSRRWQSMDIVDITEWASDEVRTIELTQVFLDEPVPYSVEVRRFVPAEGDMLEEKWSDGQVSKTHKIPPYGLADMKKTAQHMKRFLHDSIYMYILHTVGKVGSEELLWQTYLTAFQHSHEAPTEEERTLLDKCLFLWVACRKTSNPERICGADKLGVDPVEDPASPWFKHMPMPPVIIAQMECIIYTEILRPLSKAVLHRLQVLIKANKRTYWFTIYLTNFILLHSCSMLTRRDWEYARQMSLPTEFANPSSIKEHHLGAVKMLAHFHYINKGDLPFKSALTVNGLYEVSRDAGLSPSQSEFVRQTALMVKEKETMMREVRDAGNLGHDLYWISQLYEDKWKPSQTA
;
A
#
# COMPACT_ATOMS: atom_id res chain seq x y z
N MET A 1 -31.59 -2.77 5.30
CA MET A 1 -32.48 -3.08 6.44
C MET A 1 -32.30 -2.03 7.52
N THR A 2 -33.36 -1.32 7.90
CA THR A 2 -33.35 -0.29 8.95
C THR A 2 -33.57 -0.93 10.33
N CYS A 3 -32.68 -0.66 11.28
CA CYS A 3 -32.79 -1.13 12.66
C CYS A 3 -34.01 -0.50 13.36
N ARG A 4 -35.13 -1.22 13.43
CA ARG A 4 -36.25 -0.89 14.32
C ARG A 4 -36.19 -1.78 15.57
N LYS A 5 -36.21 -1.12 16.73
CA LYS A 5 -36.42 -1.60 18.11
C LYS A 5 -35.17 -2.10 18.86
N LEU A 6 -34.47 -1.14 19.48
CA LEU A 6 -33.77 -1.36 20.75
C LEU A 6 -34.34 -0.38 21.79
N SER A 7 -34.84 -0.93 22.89
CA SER A 7 -35.36 -0.19 24.04
C SER A 7 -34.17 0.41 24.80
N ARG A 8 -34.14 1.75 24.88
CA ARG A 8 -33.08 2.64 25.41
C ARG A 8 -31.89 2.85 24.46
N PRO A 9 -32.04 3.64 23.39
CA PRO A 9 -30.91 4.06 22.57
C PRO A 9 -30.14 5.16 23.30
N THR A 10 -28.89 4.89 23.68
CA THR A 10 -27.89 5.96 23.73
C THR A 10 -27.74 6.43 22.29
N MET A 11 -28.31 7.60 21.96
CA MET A 11 -28.22 8.19 20.62
C MET A 11 -26.76 8.54 20.31
N SER A 12 -26.00 7.61 19.74
CA SER A 12 -24.83 7.96 18.95
C SER A 12 -25.35 8.59 17.65
N GLY A 13 -24.93 9.82 17.34
CA GLY A 13 -25.38 10.62 16.19
C GLY A 13 -25.03 10.09 14.79
N LEU A 14 -24.88 8.77 14.63
CA LEU A 14 -24.66 8.12 13.36
C LEU A 14 -26.00 7.70 12.73
N PRO A 15 -26.27 8.00 11.45
CA PRO A 15 -27.19 7.17 10.68
C PRO A 15 -26.64 5.74 10.73
N CYS A 16 -27.53 4.76 10.92
CA CYS A 16 -27.20 3.37 11.23
C CYS A 16 -26.41 2.67 10.10
N VAL A 17 -25.12 2.97 9.97
CA VAL A 17 -24.18 2.29 9.08
C VAL A 17 -23.39 1.31 9.93
N ARG A 18 -23.59 0.01 9.68
CA ARG A 18 -22.79 -1.05 10.30
C ARG A 18 -21.40 -1.06 9.67
N CYS A 19 -20.54 -0.13 10.06
CA CYS A 19 -19.15 -0.07 9.61
C CYS A 19 -18.32 -1.16 10.30
N ILE A 20 -18.07 -2.27 9.63
CA ILE A 20 -17.17 -3.32 10.13
C ILE A 20 -15.78 -3.05 9.56
N ILE A 21 -14.83 -2.70 10.42
CA ILE A 21 -13.45 -2.38 9.99
C ILE A 21 -12.75 -3.57 9.33
N THR A 22 -13.09 -4.80 9.73
CA THR A 22 -12.52 -6.03 9.14
C THR A 22 -12.96 -6.29 7.70
N ASP A 23 -13.93 -5.54 7.20
CA ASP A 23 -14.44 -5.64 5.84
C ASP A 23 -13.90 -4.47 4.97
N ALA A 24 -12.86 -3.77 5.43
CA ALA A 24 -12.22 -2.70 4.67
C ALA A 24 -11.11 -3.30 3.80
N PRO A 25 -11.19 -3.25 2.46
CA PRO A 25 -10.09 -3.73 1.63
C PRO A 25 -8.91 -2.78 1.74
N LEU A 26 -7.71 -3.34 1.90
CA LEU A 26 -6.46 -2.59 2.11
C LEU A 26 -5.53 -2.61 0.89
N TYR A 27 -5.91 -3.35 -0.15
CA TYR A 27 -5.20 -3.46 -1.41
C TYR A 27 -6.20 -3.85 -2.50
N ARG A 28 -5.73 -3.87 -3.74
CA ARG A 28 -6.50 -4.29 -4.91
C ARG A 28 -6.64 -5.81 -4.95
N GLU A 29 -7.78 -6.38 -4.59
CA GLU A 29 -7.98 -7.83 -4.67
C GLU A 29 -8.12 -8.30 -6.13
N GLN A 30 -7.64 -9.51 -6.42
CA GLN A 30 -7.72 -10.14 -7.73
C GLN A 30 -7.88 -11.66 -7.56
N ASP A 31 -8.68 -12.28 -8.42
CA ASP A 31 -8.91 -13.74 -8.37
C ASP A 31 -7.77 -14.54 -9.02
N ALA A 32 -7.11 -13.96 -10.03
CA ALA A 32 -6.00 -14.54 -10.77
C ALA A 32 -5.00 -13.46 -11.19
N PRO A 33 -3.76 -13.83 -11.57
CA PRO A 33 -2.78 -12.89 -12.11
C PRO A 33 -3.30 -12.17 -13.35
N PHE A 34 -2.64 -11.07 -13.75
CA PHE A 34 -3.03 -10.32 -14.92
C PHE A 34 -2.93 -11.17 -16.19
N GLN A 35 -4.08 -11.54 -16.74
CA GLN A 35 -4.22 -12.55 -17.80
C GLN A 35 -3.61 -12.14 -19.15
N LEU A 36 -3.18 -10.88 -19.30
CA LEU A 36 -2.40 -10.44 -20.47
C LEU A 36 -0.96 -10.97 -20.41
N PHE A 37 -0.38 -11.13 -19.22
CA PHE A 37 1.00 -11.59 -19.05
C PHE A 37 1.15 -13.10 -19.26
N SER A 38 0.21 -13.88 -18.73
CA SER A 38 0.12 -15.32 -18.97
C SER A 38 -1.26 -15.84 -18.61
N ARG A 39 -1.73 -16.86 -19.31
CA ARG A 39 -2.99 -17.59 -19.02
C ARG A 39 -2.77 -18.90 -18.26
N ARG A 40 -1.54 -19.19 -17.84
CA ARG A 40 -1.20 -20.43 -17.11
C ARG A 40 -1.90 -20.55 -15.76
N TRP A 41 -2.19 -19.42 -15.09
CA TRP A 41 -2.86 -19.38 -13.79
C TRP A 41 -4.26 -18.77 -13.91
N GLN A 42 -5.27 -19.54 -13.51
CA GLN A 42 -6.67 -19.12 -13.45
C GLN A 42 -7.12 -18.82 -12.00
N SER A 43 -6.20 -18.94 -11.06
CA SER A 43 -6.33 -18.58 -9.64
C SER A 43 -4.98 -18.04 -9.15
N MET A 44 -4.94 -17.45 -7.95
CA MET A 44 -3.69 -17.05 -7.28
C MET A 44 -2.93 -18.23 -6.63
N ASP A 45 -3.25 -19.47 -6.97
CA ASP A 45 -2.59 -20.63 -6.40
C ASP A 45 -1.12 -20.71 -6.85
N ILE A 46 -0.25 -21.11 -5.92
CA ILE A 46 1.17 -21.26 -6.18
C ILE A 46 1.40 -22.61 -6.85
N VAL A 47 1.50 -22.59 -8.18
CA VAL A 47 1.73 -23.75 -9.03
C VAL A 47 2.90 -23.47 -9.95
N ASP A 48 3.97 -24.26 -9.81
CA ASP A 48 5.18 -24.12 -10.63
C ASP A 48 4.94 -24.56 -12.08
N ILE A 49 5.74 -23.99 -12.99
CA ILE A 49 5.84 -24.48 -14.36
C ILE A 49 6.52 -25.86 -14.33
N THR A 50 5.99 -26.82 -15.06
CA THR A 50 6.53 -28.18 -15.15
C THR A 50 7.29 -28.45 -16.45
N GLU A 51 7.01 -27.69 -17.50
CA GLU A 51 7.60 -27.86 -18.84
C GLU A 51 8.77 -26.89 -19.05
N TRP A 52 9.98 -27.37 -18.79
CA TRP A 52 11.20 -26.59 -18.90
C TRP A 52 11.96 -26.88 -20.20
N ALA A 53 12.44 -25.82 -20.85
CA ALA A 53 13.30 -25.92 -22.05
C ALA A 53 14.78 -26.11 -21.69
N SER A 54 15.16 -25.89 -20.43
CA SER A 54 16.52 -26.10 -19.90
C SER A 54 16.49 -26.47 -18.42
N ASP A 55 17.45 -27.28 -18.00
CA ASP A 55 17.75 -27.56 -16.58
C ASP A 55 18.67 -26.51 -15.95
N GLU A 56 19.21 -25.59 -16.75
CA GLU A 56 20.01 -24.48 -16.27
C GLU A 56 19.18 -23.53 -15.39
N VAL A 57 19.62 -23.36 -14.15
CA VAL A 57 19.09 -22.37 -13.21
C VAL A 57 19.99 -21.15 -13.24
N ARG A 58 19.41 -19.98 -13.51
CA ARG A 58 20.10 -18.69 -13.48
C ARG A 58 19.60 -17.87 -12.30
N THR A 59 20.47 -17.05 -11.73
CA THR A 59 20.09 -16.11 -10.66
C THR A 59 20.10 -14.71 -11.23
N ILE A 60 18.97 -14.02 -11.16
CA ILE A 60 18.83 -12.62 -11.55
C ILE A 60 18.54 -11.76 -10.33
N GLU A 61 18.85 -10.47 -10.41
CA GLU A 61 18.47 -9.50 -9.39
C GLU A 61 17.43 -8.53 -9.94
N LEU A 62 16.41 -8.27 -9.12
CA LEU A 62 15.25 -7.46 -9.46
C LEU A 62 15.16 -6.26 -8.52
N THR A 63 14.67 -5.13 -9.02
CA THR A 63 14.37 -3.93 -8.22
C THR A 63 13.15 -3.23 -8.79
N GLN A 64 12.46 -2.47 -7.95
CA GLN A 64 11.35 -1.63 -8.38
C GLN A 64 11.86 -0.37 -9.07
N VAL A 65 11.09 0.10 -10.06
CA VAL A 65 11.48 1.26 -10.87
C VAL A 65 11.24 2.62 -10.21
N PHE A 66 10.35 2.71 -9.22
CA PHE A 66 9.98 3.99 -8.60
C PHE A 66 10.88 4.41 -7.42
N LEU A 67 11.75 3.50 -6.97
CA LEU A 67 12.73 3.76 -5.93
C LEU A 67 13.89 4.55 -6.55
N ASP A 68 14.31 5.62 -5.88
CA ASP A 68 15.40 6.48 -6.38
C ASP A 68 16.72 5.71 -6.41
N GLU A 69 16.95 4.87 -5.40
CA GLU A 69 18.07 3.95 -5.33
C GLU A 69 17.57 2.49 -5.46
N PRO A 70 18.29 1.62 -6.18
CA PRO A 70 17.93 0.21 -6.28
C PRO A 70 17.95 -0.48 -4.93
N VAL A 71 16.89 -1.25 -4.64
CA VAL A 71 16.82 -2.17 -3.49
C VAL A 71 16.71 -3.59 -4.06
N PRO A 72 17.85 -4.20 -4.46
CA PRO A 72 17.85 -5.45 -5.21
C PRO A 72 17.51 -6.66 -4.33
N TYR A 73 16.86 -7.66 -4.92
CA TYR A 73 16.74 -9.00 -4.37
C TYR A 73 16.91 -10.05 -5.47
N SER A 74 17.45 -11.21 -5.11
CA SER A 74 17.78 -12.28 -6.04
C SER A 74 16.66 -13.31 -6.17
N VAL A 75 16.44 -13.80 -7.38
CA VAL A 75 15.52 -14.90 -7.67
C VAL A 75 16.16 -15.89 -8.64
N GLU A 76 15.80 -17.16 -8.49
CA GLU A 76 16.24 -18.24 -9.37
C GLU A 76 15.21 -18.46 -10.48
N VAL A 77 15.68 -18.50 -11.71
CA VAL A 77 14.84 -18.63 -12.91
C VAL A 77 15.34 -19.74 -13.82
N ARG A 78 14.41 -20.34 -14.57
CA ARG A 78 14.67 -21.36 -15.59
C ARG A 78 13.95 -21.01 -16.88
N ARG A 79 14.49 -21.47 -18.00
CA ARG A 79 13.87 -21.26 -19.32
C ARG A 79 12.74 -22.26 -19.51
N PHE A 80 11.51 -21.79 -19.71
CA PHE A 80 10.34 -22.65 -19.95
C PHE A 80 10.07 -22.87 -21.45
N VAL A 81 9.25 -23.89 -21.75
CA VAL A 81 8.68 -24.08 -23.09
C VAL A 81 7.44 -23.18 -23.23
N PRO A 82 7.43 -22.20 -24.14
CA PRO A 82 6.28 -21.31 -24.34
C PRO A 82 4.97 -22.05 -24.54
N ALA A 83 3.92 -21.58 -23.87
CA ALA A 83 2.55 -22.07 -24.04
C ALA A 83 1.66 -20.97 -24.64
N GLU A 84 0.49 -21.37 -25.14
CA GLU A 84 -0.51 -20.43 -25.64
C GLU A 84 -0.92 -19.44 -24.54
N GLY A 85 -0.87 -18.15 -24.88
CA GLY A 85 -1.23 -17.05 -23.97
C GLY A 85 -0.08 -16.51 -23.12
N ASP A 86 1.15 -17.03 -23.24
CA ASP A 86 2.32 -16.40 -22.64
C ASP A 86 2.75 -15.14 -23.42
N MET A 87 2.94 -14.02 -22.71
CA MET A 87 3.45 -12.80 -23.30
C MET A 87 4.98 -12.84 -23.40
N LEU A 88 5.49 -12.94 -24.63
CA LEU A 88 6.92 -13.00 -24.96
C LEU A 88 7.43 -11.74 -25.69
N GLU A 89 6.61 -10.70 -25.76
CA GLU A 89 6.95 -9.43 -26.38
C GLU A 89 6.30 -8.29 -25.59
N GLU A 90 7.10 -7.29 -25.21
CA GLU A 90 6.60 -6.00 -24.74
C GLU A 90 6.25 -5.13 -25.94
N LYS A 91 5.10 -4.45 -25.88
CA LYS A 91 4.62 -3.60 -26.98
C LYS A 91 4.27 -2.21 -26.46
N TRP A 92 4.74 -1.19 -27.15
CA TRP A 92 4.35 0.20 -26.90
C TRP A 92 4.14 0.93 -28.24
N SER A 93 3.55 2.12 -28.17
CA SER A 93 3.36 2.99 -29.34
C SER A 93 3.99 4.34 -29.07
N ASP A 94 4.68 4.89 -30.08
CA ASP A 94 5.14 6.28 -30.10
C ASP A 94 4.12 7.24 -30.74
N GLY A 95 2.86 6.80 -30.88
CA GLY A 95 1.79 7.54 -31.52
C GLY A 95 1.71 7.36 -33.04
N GLN A 96 2.71 6.74 -33.68
CA GLN A 96 2.71 6.46 -35.12
C GLN A 96 2.95 4.99 -35.45
N VAL A 97 3.82 4.31 -34.71
CA VAL A 97 4.20 2.90 -34.96
C VAL A 97 4.10 2.11 -33.66
N SER A 98 3.59 0.88 -33.75
CA SER A 98 3.70 -0.09 -32.65
C SER A 98 5.08 -0.73 -32.69
N LYS A 99 5.84 -0.56 -31.62
CA LYS A 99 7.18 -1.14 -31.44
C LYS A 99 7.10 -2.34 -30.52
N THR A 100 8.01 -3.29 -30.72
CA THR A 100 8.06 -4.54 -29.97
C THR A 100 9.46 -4.80 -29.43
N HIS A 101 9.53 -5.35 -28.23
CA HIS A 101 10.78 -5.81 -27.61
C HIS A 101 10.60 -7.26 -27.15
N LYS A 102 11.49 -8.14 -27.62
CA LYS A 102 11.40 -9.57 -27.32
C LYS A 102 11.76 -9.82 -25.86
N ILE A 103 10.95 -10.64 -25.21
CA ILE A 103 11.16 -11.08 -23.85
C ILE A 103 11.51 -12.57 -23.85
N PRO A 104 12.56 -12.99 -23.14
CA PRO A 104 12.95 -14.39 -23.12
C PRO A 104 11.98 -15.20 -22.23
N PRO A 105 11.71 -16.46 -22.57
CA PRO A 105 10.77 -17.30 -21.84
C PRO A 105 11.40 -17.86 -20.56
N TYR A 106 11.61 -17.00 -19.56
CA TYR A 106 12.04 -17.39 -18.22
C TYR A 106 10.91 -17.26 -17.21
N GLY A 107 10.85 -18.22 -16.29
CA GLY A 107 9.95 -18.25 -15.14
C GLY A 107 10.75 -18.57 -13.87
N LEU A 108 10.16 -18.33 -12.70
CA LEU A 108 10.73 -18.72 -11.42
C LEU A 108 10.94 -20.24 -11.36
N ALA A 109 12.13 -20.65 -10.94
CA ALA A 109 12.51 -22.06 -10.85
C ALA A 109 11.74 -22.80 -9.74
N ASP A 110 11.44 -22.10 -8.64
CA ASP A 110 10.67 -22.58 -7.50
C ASP A 110 9.91 -21.39 -6.88
N MET A 111 8.60 -21.38 -7.02
CA MET A 111 7.74 -20.32 -6.51
C MET A 111 7.66 -20.34 -4.98
N LYS A 112 7.72 -21.52 -4.33
CA LYS A 112 7.64 -21.63 -2.86
C LYS A 112 8.91 -21.12 -2.19
N LYS A 113 10.07 -21.48 -2.72
CA LYS A 113 11.37 -20.94 -2.28
C LYS A 113 11.42 -19.44 -2.49
N THR A 114 10.99 -18.95 -3.66
CA THR A 114 10.89 -17.52 -3.93
C THR A 114 9.94 -16.81 -2.95
N ALA A 115 8.79 -17.41 -2.61
CA ALA A 115 7.87 -16.84 -1.63
C ALA A 115 8.51 -16.63 -0.25
N GLN A 116 9.27 -17.61 0.24
CA GLN A 116 9.97 -17.51 1.52
C GLN A 116 11.01 -16.39 1.51
N HIS A 117 11.82 -16.31 0.45
CA HIS A 117 12.83 -15.26 0.30
C HIS A 117 12.19 -13.87 0.18
N MET A 118 11.16 -13.75 -0.65
CA MET A 118 10.45 -12.50 -0.88
C MET A 118 9.81 -11.96 0.40
N LYS A 119 9.18 -12.83 1.20
CA LYS A 119 8.56 -12.44 2.46
C LYS A 119 9.58 -11.81 3.43
N ARG A 120 10.77 -12.40 3.53
CA ARG A 120 11.87 -11.86 4.36
C ARG A 120 12.38 -10.55 3.79
N PHE A 121 12.72 -10.53 2.49
CA PHE A 121 13.22 -9.35 1.80
C PHE A 121 12.30 -8.13 1.99
N LEU A 122 10.99 -8.30 1.78
CA LEU A 122 10.05 -7.18 1.90
C LEU A 122 9.91 -6.67 3.33
N HIS A 123 9.99 -7.56 4.31
CA HIS A 123 9.96 -7.19 5.73
C HIS A 123 11.24 -6.45 6.12
N ASP A 124 12.41 -6.99 5.75
CA ASP A 124 13.71 -6.37 6.04
C ASP A 124 13.89 -5.01 5.31
N SER A 125 13.20 -4.82 4.19
CA SER A 125 13.28 -3.60 3.37
C SER A 125 12.32 -2.49 3.79
N ILE A 126 11.54 -2.64 4.86
CA ILE A 126 10.52 -1.65 5.28
C ILE A 126 11.11 -0.23 5.36
N TYR A 127 12.23 -0.08 6.06
CA TYR A 127 12.86 1.24 6.21
C TYR A 127 13.31 1.83 4.88
N MET A 128 13.90 1.02 4.00
CA MET A 128 14.35 1.47 2.69
C MET A 128 13.19 1.94 1.82
N TYR A 129 12.04 1.24 1.86
CA TYR A 129 10.85 1.70 1.15
C TYR A 129 10.32 3.01 1.74
N ILE A 130 10.31 3.19 3.06
CA ILE A 130 9.91 4.46 3.68
C ILE A 130 10.81 5.59 3.18
N LEU A 131 12.14 5.41 3.28
CA LEU A 131 13.13 6.38 2.85
C LEU A 131 12.96 6.78 1.38
N HIS A 132 12.87 5.81 0.48
CA HIS A 132 12.80 6.03 -0.97
C HIS A 132 11.38 6.22 -1.53
N THR A 133 10.37 6.34 -0.67
CA THR A 133 8.98 6.65 -1.10
C THR A 133 8.48 7.94 -0.50
N VAL A 134 8.61 8.11 0.82
CA VAL A 134 8.09 9.27 1.56
C VAL A 134 9.18 10.12 2.19
N GLY A 135 10.44 9.68 2.16
CA GLY A 135 11.61 10.43 2.62
C GLY A 135 12.36 11.15 1.51
N LYS A 136 11.78 11.26 0.30
CA LYS A 136 12.42 11.94 -0.83
C LYS A 136 12.56 13.44 -0.57
N VAL A 137 13.56 14.08 -1.17
CA VAL A 137 13.70 15.54 -1.13
C VAL A 137 12.43 16.20 -1.68
N GLY A 138 11.84 17.11 -0.91
CA GLY A 138 10.58 17.76 -1.27
C GLY A 138 9.32 16.96 -0.91
N SER A 139 9.45 15.80 -0.25
CA SER A 139 8.29 15.09 0.31
C SER A 139 7.62 15.92 1.40
N GLU A 140 6.32 15.71 1.59
CA GLU A 140 5.57 16.33 2.67
C GLU A 140 6.16 15.93 4.04
N GLU A 141 6.65 16.91 4.80
CA GLU A 141 7.26 16.70 6.13
C GLU A 141 6.35 15.89 7.06
N LEU A 142 5.03 16.14 6.99
CA LEU A 142 4.03 15.41 7.75
C LEU A 142 4.04 13.91 7.42
N LEU A 143 4.21 13.53 6.14
CA LEU A 143 4.33 12.13 5.75
C LEU A 143 5.62 11.55 6.32
N TRP A 144 6.76 12.17 6.04
CA TRP A 144 8.07 11.67 6.47
C TRP A 144 8.12 11.43 7.99
N GLN A 145 7.78 12.45 8.79
CA GLN A 145 7.82 12.35 10.25
C GLN A 145 6.86 11.28 10.77
N THR A 146 5.67 11.16 10.21
CA THR A 146 4.68 10.18 10.68
C THR A 146 5.11 8.75 10.35
N TYR A 147 5.67 8.50 9.17
CA TYR A 147 6.18 7.17 8.81
C TYR A 147 7.40 6.77 9.63
N LEU A 148 8.34 7.70 9.85
CA LEU A 148 9.50 7.45 10.70
C LEU A 148 9.08 7.14 12.14
N THR A 149 8.14 7.94 12.67
CA THR A 149 7.59 7.73 14.02
C THR A 149 6.85 6.39 14.12
N ALA A 150 6.11 6.00 13.08
CA ALA A 150 5.45 4.70 13.05
C ALA A 150 6.43 3.53 12.99
N PHE A 151 7.52 3.66 12.23
CA PHE A 151 8.58 2.66 12.17
C PHE A 151 9.33 2.54 13.51
N GLN A 152 9.62 3.64 14.20
CA GLN A 152 10.20 3.59 15.54
C GLN A 152 9.22 2.95 16.54
N HIS A 153 7.96 3.40 16.52
CA HIS A 153 6.93 2.90 17.42
C HIS A 153 6.61 1.42 17.19
N SER A 154 6.80 0.87 15.99
CA SER A 154 6.64 -0.58 15.76
C SER A 154 7.64 -1.44 16.55
N HIS A 155 8.77 -0.85 16.98
CA HIS A 155 9.78 -1.52 17.79
C HIS A 155 9.66 -1.18 19.27
N GLU A 156 9.25 0.06 19.58
CA GLU A 156 9.32 0.63 20.92
C GLU A 156 7.98 0.68 21.66
N ALA A 157 6.85 0.44 20.98
CA ALA A 157 5.53 0.55 21.60
C ALA A 157 5.43 -0.31 22.87
N PRO A 158 4.67 0.10 23.90
CA PRO A 158 4.69 -0.58 25.21
C PRO A 158 4.20 -2.03 25.16
N THR A 159 3.19 -2.30 24.32
CA THR A 159 2.56 -3.62 24.24
C THR A 159 2.91 -4.36 22.95
N GLU A 160 2.91 -5.69 23.01
CA GLU A 160 3.20 -6.54 21.85
C GLU A 160 2.13 -6.39 20.76
N GLU A 161 0.88 -6.16 21.17
CA GLU A 161 -0.23 -5.93 20.27
C GLU A 161 -0.04 -4.68 19.42
N GLU A 162 0.49 -3.60 20.01
CA GLU A 162 0.78 -2.35 19.31
C GLU A 162 1.97 -2.48 18.36
N ARG A 163 3.09 -3.06 18.85
CA ARG A 163 4.28 -3.33 18.03
C ARG A 163 3.93 -4.17 16.81
N THR A 164 3.24 -5.30 17.03
CA THR A 164 2.84 -6.21 15.97
C THR A 164 1.86 -5.56 14.98
N LEU A 165 0.95 -4.69 15.43
CA LEU A 165 0.02 -4.01 14.52
C LEU A 165 0.77 -3.11 13.54
N LEU A 166 1.66 -2.26 14.03
CA LEU A 166 2.41 -1.34 13.18
C LEU A 166 3.41 -2.05 12.29
N ASP A 167 4.13 -3.04 12.81
CA ASP A 167 5.02 -3.90 12.02
C ASP A 167 4.27 -4.50 10.81
N LYS A 168 3.12 -5.12 11.06
CA LYS A 168 2.31 -5.71 9.99
C LYS A 168 1.70 -4.67 9.05
N CYS A 169 1.34 -3.49 9.57
CA CYS A 169 0.81 -2.40 8.76
C CYS A 169 1.88 -1.88 7.79
N LEU A 170 3.10 -1.66 8.26
CA LEU A 170 4.24 -1.24 7.45
C LEU A 170 4.66 -2.33 6.47
N PHE A 171 4.63 -3.60 6.87
CA PHE A 171 4.90 -4.71 5.97
C PHE A 171 3.84 -4.81 4.86
N LEU A 172 2.55 -4.74 5.22
CA LEU A 172 1.47 -4.69 4.24
C LEU A 172 1.64 -3.50 3.29
N TRP A 173 2.01 -2.34 3.85
CA TRP A 173 2.30 -1.15 3.09
C TRP A 173 3.35 -1.47 2.02
N VAL A 174 4.55 -1.95 2.36
CA VAL A 174 5.59 -2.35 1.39
C VAL A 174 5.06 -3.31 0.32
N ALA A 175 4.33 -4.35 0.74
CA ALA A 175 3.78 -5.35 -0.18
C ALA A 175 2.82 -4.75 -1.22
N CYS A 176 1.98 -3.79 -0.83
CA CYS A 176 1.10 -3.06 -1.75
C CYS A 176 1.90 -2.28 -2.81
N ARG A 177 2.99 -1.60 -2.43
CA ARG A 177 3.86 -0.93 -3.40
C ARG A 177 4.51 -1.91 -4.37
N LYS A 178 4.88 -3.10 -3.89
CA LYS A 178 5.43 -4.17 -4.72
C LYS A 178 4.50 -4.66 -5.79
N THR A 179 3.24 -4.96 -5.46
CA THR A 179 2.30 -5.42 -6.48
C THR A 179 1.84 -4.31 -7.44
N SER A 180 1.87 -3.04 -7.04
CA SER A 180 1.33 -1.95 -7.86
C SER A 180 2.35 -1.27 -8.77
N ASN A 181 3.64 -1.56 -8.60
CA ASN A 181 4.71 -0.91 -9.35
C ASN A 181 5.55 -1.91 -10.16
N PRO A 182 6.04 -1.51 -11.35
CA PRO A 182 6.86 -2.38 -12.18
C PRO A 182 8.21 -2.70 -11.54
N GLU A 183 8.77 -3.84 -11.94
CA GLU A 183 10.12 -4.26 -11.59
C GLU A 183 10.99 -4.43 -12.84
N ARG A 184 12.28 -4.18 -12.68
CA ARG A 184 13.30 -4.33 -13.72
C ARG A 184 14.42 -5.25 -13.25
N ILE A 185 15.11 -5.87 -14.21
CA ILE A 185 16.36 -6.59 -13.96
C ILE A 185 17.46 -5.56 -13.71
N CYS A 186 18.18 -5.69 -12.59
CA CYS A 186 19.29 -4.80 -12.22
C CYS A 186 20.64 -5.53 -12.05
N GLY A 187 20.66 -6.84 -11.81
CA GLY A 187 21.90 -7.61 -11.55
C GLY A 187 22.75 -7.91 -12.78
N ALA A 188 23.89 -8.58 -12.62
CA ALA A 188 24.82 -8.84 -13.73
C ALA A 188 24.21 -9.75 -14.83
N ASP A 189 23.42 -10.74 -14.43
CA ASP A 189 22.73 -11.63 -15.37
C ASP A 189 21.47 -10.94 -15.95
N LYS A 190 21.49 -10.68 -17.26
CA LYS A 190 20.41 -10.02 -18.02
C LYS A 190 19.54 -10.96 -18.84
N LEU A 191 19.66 -12.27 -18.65
CA LEU A 191 18.92 -13.28 -19.43
C LEU A 191 19.14 -13.22 -20.95
N GLY A 192 20.22 -12.56 -21.40
CA GLY A 192 20.48 -12.32 -22.82
C GLY A 192 19.57 -11.25 -23.45
N VAL A 193 19.03 -10.34 -22.63
CA VAL A 193 18.17 -9.23 -23.06
C VAL A 193 18.96 -7.94 -23.00
N ASP A 194 18.90 -7.17 -24.08
CA ASP A 194 19.46 -5.83 -24.14
C ASP A 194 18.50 -4.81 -23.50
N PRO A 195 19.00 -3.70 -22.93
CA PRO A 195 18.14 -2.60 -22.48
C PRO A 195 17.23 -2.07 -23.60
N VAL A 196 16.07 -1.57 -23.24
CA VAL A 196 15.19 -0.90 -24.21
C VAL A 196 15.78 0.46 -24.58
N GLU A 197 16.16 0.63 -25.85
CA GLU A 197 16.80 1.85 -26.35
C GLU A 197 15.82 2.94 -26.82
N ASP A 198 14.52 2.65 -26.87
CA ASP A 198 13.52 3.63 -27.30
C ASP A 198 13.10 4.56 -26.15
N PRO A 199 13.34 5.89 -26.26
CA PRO A 199 12.89 6.86 -25.26
C PRO A 199 11.38 6.94 -25.08
N ALA A 200 10.59 6.49 -26.07
CA ALA A 200 9.13 6.42 -25.96
C ALA A 200 8.64 5.21 -25.16
N SER A 201 9.53 4.26 -24.83
CA SER A 201 9.17 3.10 -24.02
C SER A 201 9.13 3.45 -22.54
N PRO A 202 8.15 2.93 -21.77
CA PRO A 202 8.18 3.02 -20.30
C PRO A 202 9.40 2.32 -19.68
N TRP A 203 10.11 1.51 -20.48
CA TRP A 203 11.30 0.76 -20.06
C TRP A 203 12.60 1.34 -20.61
N PHE A 204 12.62 2.58 -21.12
CA PHE A 204 13.82 3.19 -21.67
C PHE A 204 15.03 3.06 -20.73
N LYS A 205 16.15 2.53 -21.25
CA LYS A 205 17.40 2.21 -20.54
C LYS A 205 17.26 1.15 -19.44
N HIS A 206 16.16 0.41 -19.42
CA HIS A 206 15.89 -0.65 -18.46
C HIS A 206 15.62 -1.97 -19.15
N MET A 207 15.78 -3.05 -18.40
CA MET A 207 15.43 -4.40 -18.81
C MET A 207 14.17 -4.81 -18.06
N PRO A 208 13.02 -4.92 -18.75
CA PRO A 208 11.77 -5.33 -18.10
C PRO A 208 11.90 -6.74 -17.51
N MET A 209 11.24 -6.96 -16.39
CA MET A 209 11.07 -8.32 -15.86
C MET A 209 10.16 -9.13 -16.80
N PRO A 210 10.49 -10.39 -17.14
CA PRO A 210 9.63 -11.23 -17.96
C PRO A 210 8.18 -11.31 -17.42
N PRO A 211 7.13 -11.12 -18.25
CA PRO A 211 5.73 -11.13 -17.81
C PRO A 211 5.30 -12.40 -17.09
N VAL A 212 5.82 -13.57 -17.48
CA VAL A 212 5.54 -14.84 -16.78
C VAL A 212 6.06 -14.81 -15.34
N ILE A 213 7.24 -14.22 -15.10
CA ILE A 213 7.74 -14.00 -13.74
C ILE A 213 6.82 -13.04 -12.98
N ILE A 214 6.34 -11.96 -13.63
CA ILE A 214 5.37 -11.03 -13.02
C ILE A 214 4.12 -11.79 -12.55
N ALA A 215 3.54 -12.64 -13.40
CA ALA A 215 2.36 -13.44 -13.06
C ALA A 215 2.63 -14.39 -11.87
N GLN A 216 3.79 -15.06 -11.84
CA GLN A 216 4.19 -15.90 -10.71
C GLN A 216 4.38 -15.07 -9.42
N MET A 217 4.97 -13.88 -9.51
CA MET A 217 5.10 -12.97 -8.36
C MET A 217 3.75 -12.52 -7.83
N GLU A 218 2.76 -12.26 -8.70
CA GLU A 218 1.40 -11.95 -8.27
C GLU A 218 0.79 -13.11 -7.46
N CYS A 219 0.86 -14.36 -7.95
CA CYS A 219 0.39 -15.52 -7.17
C CYS A 219 1.03 -15.57 -5.77
N ILE A 220 2.36 -15.39 -5.70
CA ILE A 220 3.11 -15.41 -4.44
C ILE A 220 2.65 -14.28 -3.51
N ILE A 221 2.65 -13.03 -3.97
CA ILE A 221 2.39 -11.86 -3.15
C ILE A 221 0.94 -11.88 -2.63
N TYR A 222 -0.03 -12.23 -3.45
CA TYR A 222 -1.44 -12.26 -3.03
C TYR A 222 -1.69 -13.35 -1.98
N THR A 223 -1.22 -14.57 -2.25
CA THR A 223 -1.53 -15.74 -1.43
C THR A 223 -0.74 -15.77 -0.13
N GLU A 224 0.57 -15.49 -0.16
CA GLU A 224 1.44 -15.65 1.01
C GLU A 224 1.62 -14.37 1.84
N ILE A 225 1.28 -13.21 1.27
CA ILE A 225 1.60 -11.90 1.87
C ILE A 225 0.36 -11.02 2.05
N LEU A 226 -0.27 -10.53 0.98
CA LEU A 226 -1.34 -9.52 1.06
C LEU A 226 -2.58 -10.04 1.79
N ARG A 227 -3.13 -11.19 1.39
CA ARG A 227 -4.36 -11.74 2.00
C ARG A 227 -4.18 -12.04 3.50
N PRO A 228 -3.10 -12.74 3.95
CA PRO A 228 -2.88 -12.95 5.37
C PRO A 228 -2.61 -11.66 6.15
N LEU A 229 -1.79 -10.75 5.61
CA LEU A 229 -1.45 -9.50 6.31
C LEU A 229 -2.64 -8.58 6.46
N SER A 230 -3.44 -8.40 5.41
CA SER A 230 -4.63 -7.54 5.47
C SER A 230 -5.60 -8.01 6.56
N LYS A 231 -5.92 -9.31 6.60
CA LYS A 231 -6.74 -9.91 7.66
C LYS A 231 -6.14 -9.66 9.05
N ALA A 232 -4.83 -9.85 9.19
CA ALA A 232 -4.14 -9.66 10.48
C ALA A 232 -4.14 -8.19 10.94
N VAL A 233 -3.86 -7.24 10.05
CA VAL A 233 -3.85 -5.80 10.34
C VAL A 233 -5.23 -5.33 10.76
N LEU A 234 -6.28 -5.66 9.98
CA LEU A 234 -7.64 -5.24 10.29
C LEU A 234 -8.16 -5.83 11.60
N HIS A 235 -7.87 -7.11 11.86
CA HIS A 235 -8.26 -7.77 13.11
C HIS A 235 -7.60 -7.09 14.32
N ARG A 236 -6.28 -6.85 14.25
CA ARG A 236 -5.53 -6.22 15.34
C ARG A 236 -5.93 -4.78 15.56
N LEU A 237 -6.14 -4.02 14.49
CA LEU A 237 -6.66 -2.66 14.57
C LEU A 237 -8.04 -2.65 15.23
N GLN A 238 -8.93 -3.58 14.87
CA GLN A 238 -10.23 -3.73 15.51
C GLN A 238 -10.10 -4.03 17.01
N VAL A 239 -9.17 -4.89 17.42
CA VAL A 239 -8.92 -5.22 18.83
C VAL A 239 -8.53 -3.96 19.60
N LEU A 240 -7.59 -3.16 19.11
CA LEU A 240 -7.17 -1.93 19.80
C LEU A 240 -8.29 -0.89 19.85
N ILE A 241 -9.04 -0.70 18.76
CA ILE A 241 -10.19 0.21 18.72
C ILE A 241 -11.25 -0.21 19.75
N LYS A 242 -11.62 -1.50 19.77
CA LYS A 242 -12.65 -2.02 20.70
C LYS A 242 -12.21 -2.01 22.16
N ALA A 243 -10.91 -2.09 22.43
CA ALA A 243 -10.40 -1.96 23.79
C ALA A 243 -10.67 -0.57 24.38
N ASN A 244 -10.88 0.45 23.53
CA ASN A 244 -11.27 1.81 23.91
C ASN A 244 -10.38 2.42 25.01
N LYS A 245 -9.08 2.07 24.99
CA LYS A 245 -8.07 2.63 25.89
C LYS A 245 -7.45 3.87 25.26
N ARG A 246 -7.35 4.95 26.04
CA ARG A 246 -6.71 6.20 25.58
C ARG A 246 -5.25 5.98 25.20
N THR A 247 -4.56 5.05 25.86
CA THR A 247 -3.16 4.68 25.56
C THR A 247 -2.95 4.09 24.17
N TYR A 248 -3.97 3.49 23.55
CA TYR A 248 -3.86 2.96 22.19
C TYR A 248 -4.11 3.99 21.10
N TRP A 249 -4.54 5.21 21.46
CA TRP A 249 -4.86 6.25 20.48
C TRP A 249 -3.69 6.52 19.52
N PHE A 250 -2.46 6.61 20.05
CA PHE A 250 -1.29 6.92 19.25
C PHE A 250 -1.01 5.86 18.17
N THR A 251 -0.99 4.60 18.57
CA THR A 251 -0.82 3.46 17.65
C THR A 251 -1.94 3.39 16.62
N ILE A 252 -3.19 3.63 17.03
CA ILE A 252 -4.36 3.65 16.14
C ILE A 252 -4.25 4.80 15.13
N TYR A 253 -3.84 5.99 15.57
CA TYR A 253 -3.60 7.14 14.69
C TYR A 253 -2.55 6.81 13.63
N LEU A 254 -1.36 6.35 14.04
CA LEU A 254 -0.26 6.02 13.12
C LEU A 254 -0.68 4.95 12.10
N THR A 255 -1.39 3.91 12.56
CA THR A 255 -1.91 2.84 11.70
C THR A 255 -2.91 3.40 10.67
N ASN A 256 -3.90 4.19 11.11
CA ASN A 256 -4.88 4.78 10.19
C ASN A 256 -4.21 5.73 9.19
N PHE A 257 -3.24 6.54 9.63
CA PHE A 257 -2.48 7.44 8.76
C PHE A 257 -1.82 6.67 7.62
N ILE A 258 -1.11 5.57 7.93
CA ILE A 258 -0.43 4.75 6.93
C ILE A 258 -1.43 4.13 5.95
N LEU A 259 -2.53 3.56 6.45
CA LEU A 259 -3.55 2.90 5.60
C LEU A 259 -4.28 3.91 4.71
N LEU A 260 -4.62 5.09 5.23
CA LEU A 260 -5.28 6.17 4.47
C LEU A 260 -4.34 6.77 3.42
N HIS A 261 -3.08 7.00 3.76
CA HIS A 261 -2.09 7.43 2.77
C HIS A 261 -1.88 6.36 1.69
N SER A 262 -1.82 5.08 2.07
CA SER A 262 -1.72 3.97 1.11
C SER A 262 -2.91 3.96 0.14
N CYS A 263 -4.10 4.40 0.57
CA CYS A 263 -5.27 4.55 -0.28
C CYS A 263 -5.08 5.63 -1.35
N SER A 264 -4.54 6.80 -1.00
CA SER A 264 -4.16 7.82 -1.99
C SER A 264 -3.16 7.27 -3.01
N MET A 265 -2.10 6.62 -2.52
CA MET A 265 -1.02 6.11 -3.36
C MET A 265 -1.51 5.04 -4.36
N LEU A 266 -2.33 4.10 -3.90
CA LEU A 266 -2.90 3.05 -4.76
C LEU A 266 -3.88 3.63 -5.78
N THR A 267 -4.68 4.61 -5.38
CA THR A 267 -5.60 5.32 -6.28
C THR A 267 -4.84 6.05 -7.40
N ARG A 268 -3.81 6.81 -7.04
CA ARG A 268 -2.94 7.49 -8.01
C ARG A 268 -2.28 6.49 -8.96
N ARG A 269 -1.72 5.41 -8.42
CA ARG A 269 -1.00 4.42 -9.24
C ARG A 269 -1.92 3.68 -10.23
N ASP A 270 -3.15 3.35 -9.82
CA ASP A 270 -4.13 2.69 -10.70
C ASP A 270 -4.64 3.63 -11.80
N TRP A 271 -4.79 4.92 -11.49
CA TRP A 271 -5.05 5.98 -12.47
C TRP A 271 -3.90 6.11 -13.48
N GLU A 272 -2.65 6.18 -13.01
CA GLU A 272 -1.47 6.26 -13.87
C GLU A 272 -1.35 5.04 -14.78
N TYR A 273 -1.60 3.84 -14.23
CA TYR A 273 -1.54 2.59 -14.99
C TYR A 273 -2.62 2.56 -16.09
N ALA A 274 -3.82 3.07 -15.81
CA ALA A 274 -4.85 3.20 -16.83
C ALA A 274 -4.40 4.11 -17.99
N ARG A 275 -3.62 5.17 -17.74
CA ARG A 275 -3.07 6.02 -18.82
C ARG A 275 -1.94 5.35 -19.56
N GLN A 276 -1.03 4.69 -18.84
CA GLN A 276 0.07 3.92 -19.45
C GLN A 276 -0.46 2.86 -20.42
N MET A 277 -1.57 2.22 -20.07
CA MET A 277 -2.22 1.20 -20.90
C MET A 277 -3.24 1.78 -21.89
N SER A 278 -3.39 3.11 -21.96
CA SER A 278 -4.38 3.80 -22.81
C SER A 278 -5.81 3.30 -22.64
N LEU A 279 -6.20 2.97 -21.41
CA LEU A 279 -7.54 2.49 -21.07
C LEU A 279 -8.55 3.65 -21.12
N PRO A 280 -9.81 3.39 -21.56
CA PRO A 280 -10.85 4.41 -21.63
C PRO A 280 -11.44 4.77 -20.26
N THR A 281 -11.21 3.94 -19.23
CA THR A 281 -11.71 4.13 -17.87
C THR A 281 -10.79 5.02 -17.04
N GLU A 282 -11.33 5.71 -16.04
CA GLU A 282 -10.53 6.53 -15.13
C GLU A 282 -9.52 5.70 -14.33
N PHE A 283 -9.90 4.50 -13.90
CA PHE A 283 -9.03 3.58 -13.17
C PHE A 283 -8.88 2.30 -13.99
N ALA A 284 -7.74 1.63 -13.83
CA ALA A 284 -7.52 0.31 -14.44
C ALA A 284 -8.41 -0.73 -13.75
N ASN A 285 -8.73 -0.53 -12.48
CA ASN A 285 -9.57 -1.41 -11.67
C ASN A 285 -10.65 -0.62 -10.89
N PRO A 286 -11.65 -0.03 -11.57
CA PRO A 286 -12.59 0.92 -10.95
C PRO A 286 -13.35 0.34 -9.73
N SER A 287 -13.81 -0.90 -9.81
CA SER A 287 -14.54 -1.55 -8.71
C SER A 287 -13.67 -1.70 -7.47
N SER A 288 -12.43 -2.15 -7.64
CA SER A 288 -11.52 -2.37 -6.51
C SER A 288 -11.08 -1.05 -5.86
N ILE A 289 -10.83 -0.01 -6.67
CA ILE A 289 -10.54 1.34 -6.18
C ILE A 289 -11.70 1.89 -5.36
N LYS A 290 -12.93 1.74 -5.84
CA LYS A 290 -14.14 2.14 -5.11
C LYS A 290 -14.24 1.42 -3.75
N GLU A 291 -14.04 0.11 -3.73
CA GLU A 291 -14.08 -0.66 -2.48
C GLU A 291 -12.99 -0.19 -1.50
N HIS A 292 -11.80 0.15 -2.00
CA HIS A 292 -10.70 0.69 -1.19
C HIS A 292 -11.05 2.05 -0.58
N HIS A 293 -11.70 2.93 -1.33
CA HIS A 293 -12.23 4.20 -0.83
C HIS A 293 -13.29 4.00 0.25
N LEU A 294 -14.20 3.04 0.07
CA LEU A 294 -15.16 2.66 1.11
C LEU A 294 -14.46 2.12 2.37
N GLY A 295 -13.34 1.40 2.20
CA GLY A 295 -12.46 0.97 3.29
C GLY A 295 -11.89 2.16 4.08
N ALA A 296 -11.37 3.17 3.38
CA ALA A 296 -10.88 4.42 3.98
C ALA A 296 -11.97 5.17 4.77
N VAL A 297 -13.18 5.28 4.23
CA VAL A 297 -14.32 5.88 4.93
C VAL A 297 -14.68 5.10 6.20
N LYS A 298 -14.66 3.75 6.16
CA LYS A 298 -14.89 2.93 7.37
C LYS A 298 -13.82 3.21 8.43
N MET A 299 -12.55 3.27 8.05
CA MET A 299 -11.43 3.56 8.96
C MET A 299 -11.59 4.94 9.64
N LEU A 300 -11.89 5.98 8.86
CA LEU A 300 -12.16 7.32 9.36
C LEU A 300 -13.36 7.37 10.33
N ALA A 301 -14.44 6.66 10.01
CA ALA A 301 -15.60 6.60 10.90
C ALA A 301 -15.23 5.99 12.26
N HIS A 302 -14.47 4.89 12.29
CA HIS A 302 -14.01 4.31 13.56
C HIS A 302 -13.10 5.28 14.32
N PHE A 303 -12.16 5.91 13.63
CA PHE A 303 -11.22 6.87 14.24
C PHE A 303 -11.95 8.04 14.91
N HIS A 304 -12.90 8.66 14.22
CA HIS A 304 -13.61 9.84 14.73
C HIS A 304 -14.62 9.52 15.83
N TYR A 305 -15.42 8.46 15.65
CA TYR A 305 -16.54 8.20 16.57
C TYR A 305 -16.17 7.35 17.79
N ILE A 306 -15.12 6.53 17.69
CA ILE A 306 -14.70 5.65 18.79
C ILE A 306 -13.43 6.18 19.46
N ASN A 307 -12.47 6.66 18.68
CA ASN A 307 -11.14 7.03 19.19
C ASN A 307 -10.98 8.53 19.49
N LYS A 308 -12.09 9.28 19.57
CA LYS A 308 -12.10 10.74 19.81
C LYS A 308 -11.41 11.57 18.73
N GLY A 309 -11.18 10.99 17.54
CA GLY A 309 -10.74 11.69 16.35
C GLY A 309 -9.52 12.59 16.56
N ASP A 310 -9.69 13.84 16.12
CA ASP A 310 -8.65 14.87 16.08
C ASP A 310 -8.46 15.63 17.42
N LEU A 311 -9.27 15.34 18.43
CA LEU A 311 -9.26 16.06 19.70
C LEU A 311 -7.86 16.14 20.35
N PRO A 312 -7.05 15.06 20.37
CA PRO A 312 -5.71 15.14 20.94
C PRO A 312 -4.79 16.13 20.22
N PHE A 313 -4.92 16.29 18.89
CA PHE A 313 -4.15 17.30 18.15
C PHE A 313 -4.59 18.71 18.49
N LYS A 314 -5.90 18.97 18.59
CA LYS A 314 -6.39 20.28 19.04
C LYS A 314 -5.90 20.64 20.43
N SER A 315 -5.99 19.70 21.38
CA SER A 315 -5.54 19.90 22.75
C SER A 315 -4.03 20.15 22.83
N ALA A 316 -3.25 19.47 21.99
CA ALA A 316 -1.79 19.59 21.94
C ALA A 316 -1.28 20.98 21.51
N LEU A 317 -2.14 21.85 20.96
CA LEU A 317 -1.78 23.24 20.63
C LEU A 317 -1.54 24.12 21.87
N THR A 318 -1.99 23.68 23.05
CA THR A 318 -1.75 24.37 24.33
C THR A 318 -0.84 23.54 25.22
N VAL A 319 -0.06 24.20 26.10
CA VAL A 319 0.85 23.49 27.02
C VAL A 319 0.08 22.56 27.96
N ASN A 320 -1.02 23.04 28.55
CA ASN A 320 -1.83 22.24 29.46
C ASN A 320 -2.52 21.07 28.73
N GLY A 321 -3.09 21.31 27.55
CA GLY A 321 -3.74 20.26 26.77
C GLY A 321 -2.74 19.21 26.27
N LEU A 322 -1.52 19.60 25.89
CA LEU A 322 -0.45 18.67 25.55
C LEU A 322 -0.07 17.77 26.74
N TYR A 323 0.03 18.34 27.94
CA TYR A 323 0.29 17.57 29.15
C TYR A 323 -0.82 16.53 29.42
N GLU A 324 -2.08 16.93 29.28
CA GLU A 324 -3.23 16.01 29.43
C GLU A 324 -3.22 14.89 28.39
N VAL A 325 -2.99 15.22 27.12
CA VAL A 325 -2.88 14.24 26.03
C VAL A 325 -1.74 13.26 26.30
N SER A 326 -0.58 13.78 26.70
CA SER A 326 0.60 12.95 26.99
C SER A 326 0.35 11.98 28.13
N ARG A 327 -0.25 12.46 29.22
CA ARG A 327 -0.63 11.62 30.37
C ARG A 327 -1.65 10.55 29.97
N ASP A 328 -2.71 10.96 29.29
CA ASP A 328 -3.85 10.07 29.00
C ASP A 328 -3.54 9.02 27.94
N ALA A 329 -2.74 9.37 26.94
CA ALA A 329 -2.28 8.45 25.90
C ALA A 329 -0.97 7.73 26.27
N GLY A 330 -0.37 8.04 27.42
CA GLY A 330 0.87 7.40 27.87
C GLY A 330 2.05 7.68 26.94
N LEU A 331 2.16 8.90 26.42
CA LEU A 331 3.18 9.28 25.45
C LEU A 331 4.53 9.53 26.15
N SER A 332 5.61 9.08 25.51
CA SER A 332 6.96 9.50 25.84
C SER A 332 7.22 10.96 25.43
N PRO A 333 8.27 11.62 25.95
CA PRO A 333 8.58 13.01 25.59
C PRO A 333 8.72 13.26 24.08
N SER A 334 9.35 12.33 23.34
CA SER A 334 9.50 12.44 21.89
C SER A 334 8.15 12.30 21.16
N GLN A 335 7.29 11.38 21.61
CA GLN A 335 5.95 11.21 21.05
C GLN A 335 5.05 12.42 21.33
N SER A 336 5.12 12.98 22.54
CA SER A 336 4.43 14.22 22.89
C SER A 336 4.84 15.38 21.98
N GLU A 337 6.13 15.55 21.75
CA GLU A 337 6.64 16.58 20.85
C GLU A 337 6.16 16.34 19.42
N PHE A 338 6.24 15.10 18.93
CA PHE A 338 5.72 14.73 17.61
C PHE A 338 4.23 15.07 17.45
N VAL A 339 3.38 14.78 18.45
CA VAL A 339 1.95 15.12 18.41
C VAL A 339 1.74 16.63 18.34
N ARG A 340 2.52 17.41 19.09
CA ARG A 340 2.47 18.87 19.04
C ARG A 340 2.89 19.40 17.67
N GLN A 341 4.01 18.93 17.13
CA GLN A 341 4.51 19.34 15.82
C GLN A 341 3.52 18.99 14.71
N THR A 342 2.93 17.79 14.77
CA THR A 342 1.85 17.37 13.87
C THR A 342 0.68 18.34 13.91
N ALA A 343 0.20 18.72 15.11
CA ALA A 343 -0.89 19.66 15.25
C ALA A 343 -0.56 21.05 14.64
N LEU A 344 0.68 21.51 14.79
CA LEU A 344 1.14 22.76 14.19
C LEU A 344 1.22 22.68 12.66
N MET A 345 1.80 21.60 12.12
CA MET A 345 1.88 21.37 10.67
C MET A 345 0.51 21.26 10.01
N VAL A 346 -0.44 20.57 10.66
CA VAL A 346 -1.81 20.46 10.18
C VAL A 346 -2.51 21.82 10.16
N LYS A 347 -2.31 22.63 11.20
CA LYS A 347 -2.87 24.00 11.27
C LYS A 347 -2.32 24.91 10.18
N GLU A 348 -1.02 24.83 9.92
CA GLU A 348 -0.37 25.57 8.82
C GLU A 348 -0.94 25.16 7.45
N LYS A 349 -1.24 23.86 7.27
CA LYS A 349 -1.69 23.27 6.00
C LYS A 349 -3.20 23.21 5.85
N GLU A 350 -3.96 23.82 6.76
CA GLU A 350 -5.43 23.68 6.81
C GLU A 350 -6.10 24.06 5.48
N THR A 351 -5.67 25.18 4.88
CA THR A 351 -6.18 25.65 3.59
C THR A 351 -5.90 24.66 2.46
N MET A 352 -4.65 24.23 2.30
CA MET A 352 -4.27 23.25 1.27
C MET A 352 -5.02 21.94 1.44
N MET A 353 -5.12 21.43 2.67
CA MET A 353 -5.86 20.21 2.97
C MET A 353 -7.34 20.33 2.58
N ARG A 354 -7.95 21.50 2.82
CA ARG A 354 -9.33 21.78 2.41
C ARG A 354 -9.47 21.83 0.89
N GLU A 355 -8.58 22.54 0.20
CA GLU A 355 -8.57 22.64 -1.27
C GLU A 355 -8.43 21.28 -1.94
N VAL A 356 -7.53 20.42 -1.44
CA VAL A 356 -7.36 19.05 -1.95
C VAL A 356 -8.65 18.24 -1.79
N ARG A 357 -9.36 18.39 -0.67
CA ARG A 357 -10.64 17.70 -0.44
C ARG A 357 -11.75 18.25 -1.34
N ASP A 358 -11.85 19.56 -1.46
CA ASP A 358 -12.85 20.24 -2.30
C ASP A 358 -12.67 19.92 -3.79
N ALA A 359 -11.42 19.75 -4.23
CA ALA A 359 -11.07 19.31 -5.58
C ALA A 359 -11.39 17.82 -5.85
N GLY A 360 -11.70 17.03 -4.81
CA GLY A 360 -12.00 15.60 -4.97
C GLY A 360 -10.83 14.75 -5.46
N ASN A 361 -9.57 15.20 -5.28
CA ASN A 361 -8.40 14.48 -5.78
C ASN A 361 -8.04 13.30 -4.86
N LEU A 362 -8.75 12.18 -5.04
CA LEU A 362 -8.62 10.97 -4.23
C LEU A 362 -7.22 10.33 -4.25
N GLY A 363 -6.42 10.65 -5.28
CA GLY A 363 -5.03 10.18 -5.43
C GLY A 363 -3.98 11.09 -4.79
N HIS A 364 -4.36 12.28 -4.29
CA HIS A 364 -3.44 13.21 -3.65
C HIS A 364 -3.01 12.69 -2.27
N ASP A 365 -1.73 12.80 -1.93
CA ASP A 365 -1.17 12.22 -0.69
C ASP A 365 -1.85 12.74 0.58
N LEU A 366 -2.30 14.01 0.56
CA LEU A 366 -3.02 14.64 1.67
C LEU A 366 -4.54 14.36 1.71
N TYR A 367 -5.16 13.81 0.67
CA TYR A 367 -6.63 13.73 0.58
C TYR A 367 -7.25 12.95 1.74
N TRP A 368 -6.88 11.66 1.89
CA TRP A 368 -7.46 10.80 2.91
C TRP A 368 -6.92 11.11 4.31
N ILE A 369 -5.63 11.41 4.45
CA ILE A 369 -5.04 11.69 5.77
C ILE A 369 -5.50 13.02 6.35
N SER A 370 -5.84 14.02 5.53
CA SER A 370 -6.33 15.30 6.04
C SER A 370 -7.64 15.16 6.81
N GLN A 371 -8.45 14.16 6.46
CA GLN A 371 -9.71 13.86 7.11
C GLN A 371 -9.52 13.34 8.54
N LEU A 372 -8.33 12.85 8.93
CA LEU A 372 -8.03 12.49 10.33
C LEU A 372 -8.09 13.71 11.26
N TYR A 373 -7.94 14.92 10.72
CA TYR A 373 -7.82 16.15 11.50
C TYR A 373 -9.08 17.03 11.47
N GLU A 374 -10.22 16.48 11.04
CA GLU A 374 -11.49 17.20 10.99
C GLU A 374 -12.29 17.08 12.29
N ASP A 375 -12.66 18.23 12.91
CA ASP A 375 -13.47 18.30 14.14
C ASP A 375 -14.85 17.65 14.01
N LYS A 376 -15.50 17.87 12.87
CA LYS A 376 -16.87 17.44 12.60
C LYS A 376 -16.88 16.61 11.34
N TRP A 377 -15.95 15.65 11.27
CA TRP A 377 -15.83 14.76 10.15
C TRP A 377 -17.18 14.10 9.83
N LYS A 378 -17.50 14.06 8.55
CA LYS A 378 -18.65 13.35 8.01
C LYS A 378 -18.17 12.45 6.87
N PRO A 379 -18.76 11.27 6.70
CA PRO A 379 -18.44 10.44 5.55
C PRO A 379 -18.73 11.23 4.26
N SER A 380 -17.75 11.32 3.37
CA SER A 380 -17.97 11.95 2.07
C SER A 380 -19.02 11.13 1.31
N GLN A 381 -19.90 11.82 0.58
CA GLN A 381 -20.91 11.16 -0.26
C GLN A 381 -20.31 10.62 -1.58
N THR A 382 -19.03 10.86 -1.82
CA THR A 382 -18.32 10.61 -3.08
C THR A 382 -17.60 9.25 -3.14
N ALA A 383 -17.69 8.40 -2.11
CA ALA A 383 -17.12 7.05 -2.09
C ALA A 383 -18.08 5.96 -2.62
#